data_AF-A0A1Z5KU60-F1
#
_entry.id   AF-A0A1Z5KU60-F1
#
_cell.length_a   1.000
_cell.length_b   1.000
_cell.length_c   1.000
_cell.angle_alpha   90.00
_cell.angle_beta   90.00
_cell.angle_gamma   90.00
#
_symmetry.space_group_name_H-M   'P 1'
#
loop_
_entity.id
_entity.type
_entity.pdbx_description
1 polymer ?
#
loop_
_entity_poly.entity_id
_entity_poly.type
_entity_poly.pdbx_seq_one_letter_code
_entity_poly.pdbx_strand_id
1 'polypeptide(L)'
;MTHSLRRVPFFSILICSSLLLVTLSTTISAFVVAPPRSAHTTRWLAATAPTLTEATTWNVRLVMRGLISAQGSKLDPLLYTIETQFVEDQGYEPPQGTLKMLSNTKNSTTTTTIPIVKSRWILSEDPNDRKDGLWVWGLFKEPLYPFLLLTLQTDDIPLPNNNGTDFVPAMQLYAQINHRREEGKVILEGKDLCWRRMETVRADPLGAATVDLYDNVVVGTIALQPKQS
;
A
#
# COMPACT_ATOMS: atom_id res chain seq x y z
N MET A 1 11.00 10.78 64.70
CA MET A 1 12.33 10.19 64.41
C MET A 1 12.38 9.90 62.92
N THR A 2 13.30 10.32 62.07
CA THR A 2 14.47 11.21 62.10
C THR A 2 14.74 11.54 60.62
N HIS A 3 15.04 12.81 60.33
CA HIS A 3 15.43 13.31 59.01
C HIS A 3 16.72 12.66 58.50
N SER A 4 16.91 12.59 57.18
CA SER A 4 18.23 12.90 56.57
C SER A 4 18.12 13.18 55.07
N LEU A 5 18.06 14.47 54.75
CA LEU A 5 18.49 15.05 53.47
C LEU A 5 20.00 14.81 53.28
N ARG A 6 20.45 14.54 52.04
CA ARG A 6 21.85 14.76 51.65
C ARG A 6 21.95 15.84 50.58
N ARG A 7 22.79 16.82 50.89
CA ARG A 7 23.19 17.99 50.12
C ARG A 7 24.29 17.66 49.10
N VAL A 8 24.18 18.31 47.94
CA VAL A 8 25.13 18.97 47.00
C VAL A 8 26.66 18.83 47.22
N PRO A 9 27.48 18.92 46.15
CA PRO A 9 27.89 20.23 45.58
C PRO A 9 27.81 20.30 44.04
N PHE A 10 27.34 21.37 43.41
CA PHE A 10 28.06 22.62 43.11
C PHE A 10 29.45 22.39 42.50
N PHE A 11 29.52 22.38 41.17
CA PHE A 11 30.67 22.92 40.45
C PHE A 11 30.19 23.89 39.38
N SER A 12 30.95 24.97 39.31
CA SER A 12 30.68 26.24 38.66
C SER A 12 31.78 26.46 37.61
N ILE A 13 31.48 27.29 36.62
CA ILE A 13 32.41 28.03 35.75
C ILE A 13 33.05 27.20 34.61
N LEU A 14 32.73 27.53 33.35
CA LEU A 14 33.63 28.39 32.57
C LEU A 14 32.96 28.94 31.30
N ILE A 15 33.05 30.26 31.22
CA ILE A 15 32.82 31.11 30.05
C ILE A 15 33.85 30.73 28.98
N CYS A 16 33.45 30.58 27.73
CA CYS A 16 34.36 30.80 26.61
C CYS A 16 33.66 31.60 25.52
N SER A 17 33.84 32.91 25.65
CA SER A 17 33.66 33.90 24.61
C SER A 17 34.82 33.79 23.62
N SER A 18 34.53 33.69 22.33
CA SER A 18 35.44 34.20 21.30
C SER A 18 34.69 34.36 19.98
N LEU A 19 34.25 35.59 19.73
CA LEU A 19 34.19 36.16 18.40
C LEU A 19 35.56 35.97 17.72
N LEU A 20 35.55 35.52 16.47
CA LEU A 20 36.62 35.84 15.52
C LEU A 20 35.98 36.13 14.16
N LEU A 21 35.96 37.43 13.85
CA LEU A 21 35.80 38.03 12.52
C LEU A 21 37.08 37.78 11.70
N VAL A 22 37.06 38.16 10.40
CA VAL A 22 38.19 38.25 9.44
C VAL A 22 38.28 36.98 8.55
N THR A 23 38.18 36.98 7.22
CA THR A 23 38.16 38.01 6.16
C THR A 23 37.64 37.38 4.85
N LEU A 24 36.96 38.19 4.02
CA LEU A 24 36.81 37.90 2.59
C LEU A 24 38.19 37.84 1.92
N SER A 25 38.47 36.78 1.15
CA SER A 25 39.48 36.81 0.09
C SER A 25 38.84 36.39 -1.23
N THR A 26 38.60 37.38 -2.08
CA THR A 26 38.33 37.20 -3.50
C THR A 26 39.61 36.75 -4.20
N THR A 27 39.64 35.52 -4.69
CA THR A 27 40.62 35.10 -5.70
C THR A 27 39.89 34.75 -6.98
N ILE A 28 40.02 35.68 -7.93
CA ILE A 28 39.79 35.47 -9.36
C ILE A 28 40.75 34.37 -9.81
N SER A 29 40.25 33.31 -10.44
CA SER A 29 41.08 32.39 -11.20
C SER A 29 40.36 31.90 -12.44
N ALA A 30 40.90 32.38 -13.55
CA ALA A 30 41.02 31.77 -14.88
C ALA A 30 39.85 30.93 -15.40
N PHE A 31 39.16 31.49 -16.40
CA PHE A 31 38.47 30.75 -17.43
C PHE A 31 39.42 29.73 -18.07
N VAL A 32 39.25 28.45 -17.75
CA VAL A 32 39.68 27.36 -18.63
C VAL A 32 38.50 27.06 -19.54
N VAL A 33 38.60 27.49 -20.80
CA VAL A 33 37.69 27.07 -21.87
C VAL A 33 37.95 25.59 -22.13
N ALA A 34 37.15 24.73 -21.49
CA ALA A 34 37.07 23.33 -21.86
C ALA A 34 36.36 23.23 -23.23
N PRO A 35 36.83 22.37 -24.15
CA PRO A 35 36.14 22.13 -25.41
C PRO A 35 34.74 21.58 -25.11
N PRO A 36 33.72 21.87 -25.95
CA PRO A 36 32.41 21.28 -25.79
C PRO A 36 32.54 19.76 -26.03
N ARG A 37 32.73 18.99 -24.95
CA ARG A 37 32.33 17.59 -24.96
C ARG A 37 30.84 17.63 -25.19
N SER A 38 30.44 17.26 -26.40
CA SER A 38 29.10 16.83 -26.73
C SER A 38 28.69 15.81 -25.68
N ALA A 39 28.03 16.29 -24.63
CA ALA A 39 27.21 15.45 -23.81
C ALA A 39 26.11 15.04 -24.78
N HIS A 40 26.24 13.82 -25.32
CA HIS A 40 25.06 13.05 -25.62
C HIS A 40 24.20 13.14 -24.37
N THR A 41 23.22 14.04 -24.40
CA THR A 41 22.02 13.93 -23.61
C THR A 41 21.41 12.63 -24.09
N THR A 42 21.91 11.52 -23.55
CA THR A 42 21.11 10.34 -23.37
C THR A 42 19.98 10.86 -22.51
N ARG A 43 18.89 11.26 -23.17
CA ARG A 43 17.58 11.37 -22.57
C ARG A 43 17.26 9.95 -22.17
N TRP A 44 17.84 9.52 -21.04
CA TRP A 44 17.32 8.43 -20.26
C TRP A 44 15.87 8.83 -20.08
N LEU A 45 14.98 8.10 -20.75
CA LEU A 45 13.57 8.14 -20.38
C LEU A 45 13.60 7.79 -18.90
N ALA A 46 13.44 8.81 -18.05
CA ALA A 46 13.31 8.61 -16.62
C ALA A 46 12.20 7.57 -16.49
N ALA A 47 12.55 6.39 -15.97
CA ALA A 47 11.56 5.36 -15.70
C ALA A 47 10.47 6.06 -14.88
N THR A 48 9.27 6.17 -15.45
CA THR A 48 8.16 6.86 -14.81
C THR A 48 7.99 6.26 -13.43
N ALA A 49 8.15 7.08 -12.39
CA ALA A 49 8.02 6.60 -11.02
C ALA A 49 6.63 5.96 -10.87
N PRO A 50 6.51 4.75 -10.28
CA PRO A 50 5.22 4.10 -10.12
C PRO A 50 4.23 4.98 -9.36
N THR A 51 3.03 5.07 -9.90
CA THR A 51 1.90 5.86 -9.40
C THR A 51 0.67 4.97 -9.21
N LEU A 52 -0.32 5.48 -8.47
CA LEU A 52 -1.66 4.90 -8.35
C LEU A 52 -2.59 5.41 -9.47
N THR A 53 -2.06 5.51 -10.69
CA THR A 53 -2.81 5.95 -11.87
C THR A 53 -2.66 4.95 -13.01
N GLU A 54 -3.43 5.14 -14.08
CA GLU A 54 -3.43 4.26 -15.26
C GLU A 54 -2.07 4.22 -15.98
N ALA A 55 -1.19 5.18 -15.71
CA ALA A 55 0.15 5.24 -16.27
C ALA A 55 1.07 4.10 -15.79
N THR A 56 0.78 3.50 -14.63
CA THR A 56 1.58 2.42 -14.06
C THR A 56 0.81 1.11 -14.10
N THR A 57 1.38 0.10 -14.77
CA THR A 57 0.88 -1.27 -14.70
C THR A 57 1.48 -1.98 -13.50
N TRP A 58 0.64 -2.65 -12.72
CA TRP A 58 1.01 -3.40 -11.53
C TRP A 58 0.79 -4.89 -11.75
N ASN A 59 1.74 -5.70 -11.29
CA ASN A 59 1.59 -7.14 -11.14
C ASN A 59 1.15 -7.43 -9.71
N VAL A 60 -0.06 -7.95 -9.57
CA VAL A 60 -0.67 -8.36 -8.30
C VAL A 60 -0.58 -9.86 -8.20
N ARG A 61 0.12 -10.34 -7.17
CA ARG A 61 0.30 -11.74 -6.86
C ARG A 61 -0.50 -12.09 -5.62
N LEU A 62 -1.45 -13.02 -5.76
CA LEU A 62 -2.26 -13.55 -4.68
C LEU A 62 -1.87 -15.00 -4.42
N VAL A 63 -1.46 -15.31 -3.20
CA VAL A 63 -1.20 -16.68 -2.74
C VAL A 63 -2.28 -17.03 -1.74
N MET A 64 -3.26 -17.82 -2.15
CA MET A 64 -4.37 -18.24 -1.30
C MET A 64 -4.09 -19.62 -0.72
N ARG A 65 -4.36 -19.80 0.57
CA ARG A 65 -4.08 -21.02 1.33
C ARG A 65 -5.31 -21.41 2.15
N GLY A 66 -5.56 -22.71 2.27
CA GLY A 66 -6.64 -23.22 3.11
C GLY A 66 -8.04 -22.90 2.58
N LEU A 67 -8.17 -22.63 1.27
CA LEU A 67 -9.47 -22.51 0.63
C LEU A 67 -10.19 -23.86 0.67
N ILE A 68 -11.51 -23.79 0.84
CA ILE A 68 -12.39 -24.95 0.84
C ILE A 68 -13.21 -24.88 -0.43
N SER A 69 -13.24 -25.99 -1.15
CA SER A 69 -14.03 -26.17 -2.36
C SER A 69 -15.51 -26.28 -2.02
N ALA A 70 -16.42 -26.06 -2.98
CA ALA A 70 -17.87 -26.18 -2.72
C ALA A 70 -18.25 -27.60 -2.22
N GLN A 71 -17.45 -28.60 -2.59
CA GLN A 71 -17.58 -30.00 -2.19
C GLN A 71 -16.93 -30.29 -0.82
N GLY A 72 -16.41 -29.28 -0.14
CA GLY A 72 -15.79 -29.41 1.18
C GLY A 72 -14.35 -29.90 1.17
N SER A 73 -13.71 -30.01 0.00
CA SER A 73 -12.32 -30.44 -0.10
C SER A 73 -11.38 -29.29 0.20
N LYS A 74 -10.36 -29.52 1.04
CA LYS A 74 -9.32 -28.53 1.31
C LYS A 74 -8.37 -28.48 0.11
N LEU A 75 -8.16 -27.29 -0.41
CA LEU A 75 -7.33 -27.06 -1.58
C LEU A 75 -5.89 -26.77 -1.19
N ASP A 76 -4.98 -27.22 -2.04
CA ASP A 76 -3.56 -26.83 -1.99
C ASP A 76 -3.42 -25.31 -2.22
N PRO A 77 -2.28 -24.70 -1.82
CA PRO A 77 -2.03 -23.29 -2.06
C PRO A 77 -2.17 -22.92 -3.54
N LEU A 78 -3.11 -22.01 -3.84
CA LEU A 78 -3.35 -21.53 -5.19
C LEU A 78 -2.67 -20.19 -5.41
N LEU A 79 -1.98 -20.06 -6.55
CA LEU A 79 -1.26 -18.87 -6.95
C LEU A 79 -1.97 -18.21 -8.13
N TYR A 80 -2.37 -16.95 -7.94
CA TYR A 80 -2.96 -16.12 -8.98
C TYR A 80 -2.08 -14.91 -9.23
N THR A 81 -1.82 -14.63 -10.50
CA THR A 81 -1.05 -13.48 -10.94
C THR A 81 -1.94 -12.65 -11.86
N ILE A 82 -2.07 -11.36 -11.57
CA ILE A 82 -2.98 -10.45 -12.26
C ILE A 82 -2.20 -9.21 -12.67
N GLU A 83 -2.37 -8.78 -13.90
CA GLU A 83 -1.89 -7.47 -14.34
C GLU A 83 -3.04 -6.45 -14.20
N THR A 84 -2.80 -5.37 -13.47
CA THR A 84 -3.83 -4.37 -13.16
C THR A 84 -3.28 -2.95 -13.26
N GLN A 85 -4.18 -2.00 -13.49
CA GLN A 85 -3.91 -0.56 -13.41
C GLN A 85 -4.84 0.07 -12.37
N PHE A 86 -4.33 1.05 -11.62
CA PHE A 86 -5.15 1.83 -10.69
C PHE A 86 -5.87 2.92 -11.45
N VAL A 87 -7.19 2.99 -11.28
CA VAL A 87 -8.04 4.08 -11.80
C VAL A 87 -8.51 4.87 -10.59
N GLU A 88 -8.18 6.16 -10.53
CA GLU A 88 -8.52 7.06 -9.43
C GLU A 88 -9.80 7.84 -9.73
N ASP A 89 -10.71 7.85 -8.76
CA ASP A 89 -11.96 8.61 -8.81
C ASP A 89 -11.68 10.08 -8.44
N GLN A 90 -12.10 11.00 -9.30
CA GLN A 90 -11.88 12.43 -9.09
C GLN A 90 -12.77 13.00 -7.97
N GLY A 91 -12.23 13.91 -7.17
CA GLY A 91 -13.00 14.69 -6.19
C GLY A 91 -13.25 14.00 -4.84
N TYR A 92 -12.52 12.93 -4.53
CA TYR A 92 -12.62 12.23 -3.25
C TYR A 92 -11.38 12.43 -2.37
N GLU A 93 -11.64 12.65 -1.09
CA GLU A 93 -10.64 12.72 -0.03
C GLU A 93 -11.13 11.82 1.13
N PRO A 94 -10.47 10.69 1.43
CA PRO A 94 -9.19 10.24 0.88
C PRO A 94 -9.28 9.74 -0.58
N PRO A 95 -8.16 9.75 -1.34
CA PRO A 95 -8.10 9.22 -2.70
C PRO A 95 -8.54 7.76 -2.75
N GLN A 96 -9.36 7.45 -3.75
CA GLN A 96 -9.95 6.13 -3.92
C GLN A 96 -10.22 5.85 -5.39
N GLY A 97 -10.52 4.59 -5.69
CA GLY A 97 -10.98 4.22 -7.02
C GLY A 97 -11.07 2.72 -7.23
N THR A 98 -10.84 2.27 -8.46
CA THR A 98 -10.99 0.87 -8.87
C THR A 98 -9.72 0.31 -9.49
N LEU A 99 -9.61 -1.02 -9.55
CA LEU A 99 -8.56 -1.71 -10.31
C LEU A 99 -9.11 -2.16 -11.65
N LYS A 100 -8.49 -1.68 -12.72
CA LYS A 100 -8.73 -2.14 -14.09
C LYS A 100 -7.82 -3.32 -14.38
N MET A 101 -8.39 -4.50 -14.63
CA MET A 101 -7.62 -5.68 -15.01
C MET A 101 -7.18 -5.57 -16.48
N LEU A 102 -5.89 -5.78 -16.73
CA LEU A 102 -5.35 -5.94 -18.06
C LEU A 102 -5.40 -7.43 -18.39
N SER A 103 -6.35 -7.84 -19.21
CA SER A 103 -6.46 -9.24 -19.65
C SER A 103 -5.22 -9.64 -20.44
N ASN A 104 -4.23 -10.25 -19.77
CA ASN A 104 -3.20 -11.02 -20.44
C ASN A 104 -3.59 -12.50 -20.43
N THR A 105 -4.67 -12.77 -21.15
CA THR A 105 -5.03 -14.11 -21.61
C THR A 105 -3.97 -14.54 -22.62
N LYS A 106 -3.29 -15.67 -22.34
CA LYS A 106 -2.26 -16.38 -23.13
C LYS A 106 -0.82 -16.02 -22.73
N ASN A 107 -0.23 -16.82 -21.83
CA ASN A 107 1.15 -17.35 -21.92
C ASN A 107 1.69 -17.94 -20.61
N SER A 108 0.83 -18.56 -19.80
CA SER A 108 1.34 -19.43 -18.73
C SER A 108 0.37 -20.58 -18.52
N THR A 109 0.82 -21.76 -18.92
CA THR A 109 0.15 -23.05 -18.79
C THR A 109 -0.04 -23.50 -17.33
N THR A 110 0.34 -22.68 -16.34
CA THR A 110 0.33 -23.05 -14.91
C THR A 110 -0.30 -22.01 -13.98
N THR A 111 -0.61 -20.80 -14.46
CA THR A 111 -1.21 -19.76 -13.62
C THR A 111 -2.70 -19.61 -13.92
N THR A 112 -3.53 -20.11 -13.02
CA THR A 112 -4.97 -19.90 -13.05
C THR A 112 -5.26 -18.41 -12.91
N THR A 113 -6.18 -17.87 -13.72
CA THR A 113 -6.66 -16.49 -13.59
C THR A 113 -7.82 -16.47 -12.61
N ILE A 114 -7.85 -15.51 -11.68
CA ILE A 114 -8.96 -15.33 -10.74
C ILE A 114 -10.02 -14.42 -11.38
N PRO A 115 -11.30 -14.85 -11.44
CA PRO A 115 -12.38 -13.98 -11.91
C PRO A 115 -12.68 -12.92 -10.84
N ILE A 116 -12.33 -11.67 -11.10
CA ILE A 116 -12.69 -10.52 -10.25
C ILE A 116 -13.85 -9.77 -10.90
N VAL A 117 -14.96 -9.68 -10.18
CA VAL A 117 -16.19 -8.99 -10.63
C VAL A 117 -16.13 -7.51 -10.29
N LYS A 118 -15.68 -7.18 -9.07
CA LYS A 118 -15.54 -5.80 -8.61
C LYS A 118 -14.26 -5.61 -7.82
N SER A 119 -13.68 -4.44 -7.94
CA SER A 119 -12.48 -4.04 -7.20
C SER A 119 -12.66 -2.62 -6.68
N ARG A 120 -12.18 -2.36 -5.47
CA ARG A 120 -12.14 -1.01 -4.91
C ARG A 120 -10.89 -0.85 -4.06
N TRP A 121 -10.22 0.28 -4.22
CA TRP A 121 -9.10 0.67 -3.38
C TRP A 121 -9.39 2.04 -2.77
N ILE A 122 -8.93 2.25 -1.54
CA ILE A 122 -9.08 3.51 -0.80
C ILE A 122 -7.79 3.72 -0.01
N LEU A 123 -7.24 4.93 -0.06
CA LEU A 123 -6.17 5.34 0.82
C LEU A 123 -6.72 5.70 2.21
N SER A 124 -6.04 5.30 3.29
CA SER A 124 -6.56 5.47 4.65
C SER A 124 -5.45 5.62 5.69
N GLU A 125 -5.81 6.18 6.85
CA GLU A 125 -4.89 6.54 7.93
C GLU A 125 -4.64 5.40 8.94
N ASP A 126 -5.67 4.65 9.32
CA ASP A 126 -5.65 3.29 9.88
C ASP A 126 -7.14 2.96 10.09
N PRO A 127 -7.70 1.88 9.53
CA PRO A 127 -9.10 1.54 9.77
C PRO A 127 -9.43 1.28 11.25
N ASN A 128 -8.45 0.90 12.09
CA ASN A 128 -8.66 0.59 13.50
C ASN A 128 -8.44 1.78 14.45
N ASP A 129 -7.82 2.86 13.98
CA ASP A 129 -7.57 4.09 14.73
C ASP A 129 -8.03 5.31 13.91
N ARG A 130 -9.31 5.31 13.50
CA ARG A 130 -9.95 6.49 12.93
C ARG A 130 -10.06 7.56 14.02
N LYS A 131 -8.97 8.28 14.26
CA LYS A 131 -9.04 9.56 14.95
C LYS A 131 -9.78 10.50 14.01
N ASP A 132 -10.95 10.97 14.44
CA ASP A 132 -11.64 12.13 13.85
C ASP A 132 -10.83 13.42 14.14
N GLY A 133 -9.52 13.38 13.87
CA GLY A 133 -8.60 14.48 14.05
C GLY A 133 -8.91 15.55 13.02
N LEU A 134 -9.10 16.78 13.47
CA LEU A 134 -9.14 17.95 12.61
C LEU A 134 -7.75 18.09 11.95
N TRP A 135 -7.58 17.57 10.74
CA TRP A 135 -6.31 17.61 10.02
C TRP A 135 -6.02 19.01 9.46
N VAL A 136 -4.90 19.60 9.84
CA VAL A 136 -4.41 20.87 9.29
C VAL A 136 -3.50 20.56 8.09
N TRP A 137 -4.04 20.77 6.89
CA TRP A 137 -3.38 20.59 5.60
C TRP A 137 -2.10 21.45 5.53
N GLY A 138 -0.92 20.82 5.59
CA GLY A 138 0.38 21.49 5.38
C GLY A 138 1.46 21.26 6.44
N LEU A 139 1.19 20.51 7.51
CA LEU A 139 2.14 20.30 8.62
C LEU A 139 2.99 19.03 8.55
N PHE A 140 2.65 18.07 7.66
CA PHE A 140 3.33 16.77 7.61
C PHE A 140 4.12 16.59 6.31
N LYS A 141 5.35 16.10 6.47
CA LYS A 141 6.29 15.75 5.39
C LYS A 141 6.04 14.33 4.83
N GLU A 142 5.25 13.54 5.54
CA GLU A 142 4.96 12.12 5.26
C GLU A 142 3.61 11.93 4.55
N PRO A 143 3.40 10.82 3.83
CA PRO A 143 2.16 10.60 3.08
C PRO A 143 0.96 10.56 4.03
N LEU A 144 -0.04 11.41 3.74
CA LEU A 144 -1.30 11.56 4.49
C LEU A 144 -2.04 10.24 4.74
N TYR A 145 -1.74 9.21 3.94
CA TYR A 145 -2.40 7.91 3.96
C TYR A 145 -1.38 6.76 3.94
N PRO A 146 -0.95 6.25 5.10
CA PRO A 146 0.01 5.14 5.21
C PRO A 146 -0.55 3.79 4.74
N PHE A 147 -1.86 3.65 4.53
CA PHE A 147 -2.46 2.38 4.11
C PHE A 147 -3.28 2.52 2.83
N LEU A 148 -3.24 1.47 2.01
CA LEU A 148 -4.14 1.24 0.89
C LEU A 148 -5.03 0.04 1.25
N LEU A 149 -6.33 0.29 1.37
CA LEU A 149 -7.34 -0.70 1.65
C LEU A 149 -7.88 -1.23 0.33
N LEU A 150 -7.56 -2.48 0.00
CA LEU A 150 -7.98 -3.13 -1.23
C LEU A 150 -9.10 -4.12 -0.93
N THR A 151 -10.21 -4.00 -1.68
CA THR A 151 -11.32 -4.94 -1.66
C THR A 151 -11.51 -5.52 -3.04
N LEU A 152 -11.52 -6.85 -3.16
CA LEU A 152 -11.76 -7.59 -4.39
C LEU A 152 -12.96 -8.51 -4.19
N GLN A 153 -13.94 -8.43 -5.06
CA GLN A 153 -15.05 -9.38 -5.12
C GLN A 153 -14.80 -10.35 -6.26
N THR A 154 -14.70 -11.63 -5.94
CA THR A 154 -14.48 -12.69 -6.92
C THR A 154 -15.79 -13.35 -7.30
N ASP A 155 -15.83 -13.90 -8.51
CA ASP A 155 -16.87 -14.86 -8.88
C ASP A 155 -16.45 -16.27 -8.44
N ASP A 156 -17.29 -17.26 -8.72
CA ASP A 156 -16.95 -18.67 -8.54
C ASP A 156 -15.68 -19.02 -9.32
N ILE A 157 -14.67 -19.56 -8.62
CA ILE A 157 -13.36 -19.83 -9.18
C ILE A 157 -13.29 -21.30 -9.59
N PRO A 158 -13.25 -21.63 -10.90
CA PRO A 158 -13.18 -23.01 -11.34
C PRO A 158 -11.80 -23.59 -11.00
N LEU A 159 -11.79 -24.82 -10.46
CA LEU A 159 -10.54 -25.51 -10.17
C LEU A 159 -9.94 -26.09 -11.46
N PRO A 160 -8.62 -25.97 -11.67
CA PRO A 160 -7.97 -26.35 -12.93
C PRO A 160 -8.07 -27.85 -13.27
N ASN A 161 -8.37 -28.69 -12.28
CA ASN A 161 -8.32 -30.16 -12.42
C ASN A 161 -9.69 -30.85 -12.37
N ASN A 162 -10.83 -30.13 -12.28
CA ASN A 162 -12.11 -30.77 -11.95
C ASN A 162 -13.25 -30.60 -12.99
N ASN A 163 -12.92 -30.39 -14.27
CA ASN A 163 -13.89 -30.35 -15.39
C ASN A 163 -15.15 -29.48 -15.13
N GLY A 164 -15.05 -28.45 -14.29
CA GLY A 164 -16.16 -27.54 -13.95
C GLY A 164 -17.16 -28.08 -12.93
N THR A 165 -16.91 -29.21 -12.28
CA THR A 165 -17.83 -29.75 -11.25
C THR A 165 -17.58 -29.18 -9.85
N ASP A 166 -16.34 -28.76 -9.56
CA ASP A 166 -15.93 -28.16 -8.29
C ASP A 166 -15.36 -26.76 -8.53
N PHE A 167 -15.70 -25.86 -7.63
CA PHE A 167 -15.37 -24.45 -7.65
C PHE A 167 -15.11 -23.95 -6.23
N VAL A 168 -14.27 -22.92 -6.14
CA VAL A 168 -14.19 -22.13 -4.91
C VAL A 168 -15.33 -21.12 -4.96
N PRO A 169 -16.19 -21.05 -3.92
CA PRO A 169 -17.32 -20.13 -3.92
C PRO A 169 -16.85 -18.68 -4.00
N ALA A 170 -17.67 -17.84 -4.64
CA ALA A 170 -17.49 -16.40 -4.67
C ALA A 170 -17.20 -15.82 -3.28
N MET A 171 -16.20 -14.95 -3.19
CA MET A 171 -15.77 -14.38 -1.92
C MET A 171 -15.33 -12.93 -2.05
N GLN A 172 -15.40 -12.22 -0.92
CA GLN A 172 -14.87 -10.88 -0.80
C GLN A 172 -13.51 -10.93 -0.13
N LEU A 173 -12.46 -10.70 -0.91
CA LEU A 173 -11.10 -10.58 -0.43
C LEU A 173 -10.85 -9.13 0.01
N TYR A 174 -10.13 -9.00 1.10
CA TYR A 174 -9.73 -7.73 1.70
C TYR A 174 -8.25 -7.78 2.04
N ALA A 175 -7.53 -6.72 1.70
CA ALA A 175 -6.14 -6.57 2.08
C ALA A 175 -5.87 -5.14 2.53
N GLN A 176 -5.15 -5.01 3.65
CA GLN A 176 -4.53 -3.77 4.06
C GLN A 176 -3.06 -3.80 3.61
N ILE A 177 -2.72 -2.86 2.73
CA ILE A 177 -1.40 -2.76 2.10
C ILE A 177 -0.73 -1.51 2.65
N ASN A 178 0.54 -1.61 3.04
CA ASN A 178 1.29 -0.43 3.44
C ASN A 178 1.60 0.40 2.19
N HIS A 179 1.28 1.69 2.26
CA HIS A 179 1.53 2.66 1.22
C HIS A 179 2.54 3.69 1.73
N ARG A 180 3.66 3.81 1.01
CA ARG A 180 4.63 4.89 1.23
C ARG A 180 4.98 5.58 -0.08
N ARG A 181 5.37 6.85 0.04
CA ARG A 181 5.89 7.65 -1.08
C ARG A 181 7.32 8.07 -0.76
N GLU A 182 8.26 7.61 -1.57
CA GLU A 182 9.68 7.97 -1.49
C GLU A 182 10.07 8.68 -2.79
N GLU A 183 10.54 9.93 -2.73
CA GLU A 183 10.98 10.68 -3.93
C GLU A 183 9.93 10.73 -5.07
N GLY A 184 8.64 10.75 -4.73
CA GLY A 184 7.53 10.72 -5.69
C GLY A 184 7.16 9.33 -6.22
N LYS A 185 7.89 8.29 -5.81
CA LYS A 185 7.62 6.88 -6.10
C LYS A 185 6.63 6.28 -5.12
N VAL A 186 5.58 5.65 -5.63
CA VAL A 186 4.67 4.84 -4.82
C VAL A 186 5.27 3.46 -4.58
N ILE A 187 5.34 3.07 -3.30
CA ILE A 187 5.75 1.74 -2.88
C ILE A 187 4.60 1.11 -2.10
N LEU A 188 4.19 -0.08 -2.55
CA LEU A 188 3.11 -0.86 -1.95
C LEU A 188 3.69 -2.15 -1.37
N GLU A 189 3.50 -2.36 -0.07
CA GLU A 189 3.91 -3.58 0.61
C GLU A 189 2.68 -4.32 1.11
N GLY A 190 2.28 -5.34 0.34
CA GLY A 190 1.21 -6.25 0.74
C GLY A 190 1.73 -7.28 1.73
N LYS A 191 0.84 -7.71 2.64
CA LYS A 191 1.15 -8.74 3.63
C LYS A 191 0.04 -9.79 3.65
N ASP A 192 -0.99 -9.55 4.45
CA ASP A 192 -2.05 -10.52 4.71
C ASP A 192 -3.23 -10.28 3.76
N LEU A 193 -3.73 -11.36 3.17
CA LEU A 193 -4.96 -11.38 2.38
C LEU A 193 -6.04 -12.06 3.21
N CYS A 194 -7.11 -11.33 3.50
CA CYS A 194 -8.21 -11.80 4.33
C CYS A 194 -9.44 -12.06 3.48
N TRP A 195 -10.18 -13.12 3.80
CA TRP A 195 -11.57 -13.26 3.39
C TRP A 195 -12.43 -12.51 4.39
N ARG A 196 -13.18 -11.52 3.89
CA ARG A 196 -14.08 -10.69 4.67
C ARG A 196 -15.48 -11.30 4.63
N ARG A 197 -15.93 -11.85 5.75
CA ARG A 197 -17.32 -12.30 5.94
C ARG A 197 -18.11 -11.14 6.53
N MET A 198 -19.27 -10.85 5.93
CA MET A 198 -20.21 -9.87 6.46
C MET A 198 -21.32 -10.62 7.18
N GLU A 199 -21.52 -10.32 8.46
CA GLU A 199 -22.60 -10.85 9.27
C GLU A 199 -23.48 -9.70 9.73
N THR A 200 -24.70 -9.62 9.19
CA THR A 200 -25.69 -8.63 9.62
C THR A 200 -26.35 -9.11 10.90
N VAL A 201 -26.03 -8.48 12.02
CA VAL A 201 -26.58 -8.80 13.34
C VAL A 201 -27.66 -7.79 13.70
N ARG A 202 -28.75 -8.25 14.32
CA ARG A 202 -29.77 -7.37 14.90
C ARG A 202 -29.23 -6.71 16.16
N ALA A 203 -29.19 -5.38 16.16
CA ALA A 203 -28.71 -4.59 17.30
C ALA A 203 -29.81 -4.31 18.35
N ASP A 204 -31.07 -4.63 18.04
CA ASP A 204 -32.22 -4.43 18.92
C ASP A 204 -33.10 -5.69 18.93
N PRO A 205 -33.60 -6.16 20.09
CA PRO A 205 -34.63 -7.20 20.20
C PRO A 205 -35.90 -6.97 19.34
N LEU A 206 -36.24 -5.73 18.99
CA LEU A 206 -37.35 -5.40 18.08
C LEU A 206 -36.98 -5.47 16.58
N GLY A 207 -35.68 -5.63 16.25
CA GLY A 207 -35.20 -5.78 14.87
C GLY A 207 -35.22 -4.51 14.02
N ALA A 208 -35.41 -3.33 14.63
CA ALA A 208 -35.43 -2.05 13.91
C ALA A 208 -34.04 -1.54 13.52
N ALA A 209 -32.98 -2.02 14.18
CA ALA A 209 -31.60 -1.67 13.89
C ALA A 209 -30.77 -2.93 13.57
N THR A 210 -30.02 -2.87 12.48
CA THR A 210 -29.07 -3.90 12.06
C THR A 210 -27.67 -3.31 11.99
N VAL A 211 -26.68 -4.10 12.40
CA VAL A 211 -25.26 -3.75 12.32
C VAL A 211 -24.56 -4.82 11.48
N ASP A 212 -23.82 -4.39 10.48
CA ASP A 212 -22.98 -5.28 9.68
C ASP A 212 -21.62 -5.43 10.37
N LEU A 213 -21.36 -6.65 10.87
CA LEU A 213 -20.07 -7.03 11.42
C LEU A 213 -19.21 -7.63 10.31
N TYR A 214 -17.93 -7.30 10.31
CA TYR A 214 -16.97 -7.80 9.34
C TYR A 214 -15.92 -8.66 10.04
N ASP A 215 -15.95 -9.95 9.75
CA ASP A 215 -14.95 -10.89 10.23
C ASP A 215 -13.92 -11.15 9.13
N ASN A 216 -12.66 -10.84 9.43
CA ASN A 216 -11.55 -11.00 8.51
C ASN A 216 -10.78 -12.28 8.87
N VAL A 217 -10.92 -13.32 8.05
CA VAL A 217 -10.16 -14.56 8.19
C VAL A 217 -8.97 -14.53 7.24
N VAL A 218 -7.75 -14.70 7.75
CA VAL A 218 -6.55 -14.72 6.90
C VAL A 218 -6.59 -15.96 6.00
N VAL A 219 -6.65 -15.73 4.68
CA VAL A 219 -6.71 -16.78 3.64
C VAL A 219 -5.48 -16.79 2.75
N GLY A 220 -4.51 -15.90 2.97
CA GLY A 220 -3.34 -15.86 2.11
C GLY A 220 -2.46 -14.64 2.28
N THR A 221 -1.67 -14.39 1.23
CA THR A 221 -0.80 -13.21 1.13
C THR A 221 -0.96 -12.53 -0.21
N ILE A 222 -0.79 -11.21 -0.23
CA ILE A 222 -0.82 -10.37 -1.43
C ILE A 222 0.51 -9.65 -1.61
N ALA A 223 1.00 -9.57 -2.84
CA ALA A 223 2.14 -8.73 -3.20
C ALA A 223 1.81 -7.92 -4.45
N LEU A 224 2.20 -6.64 -4.46
CA LEU A 224 2.01 -5.74 -5.60
C LEU A 224 3.36 -5.22 -6.03
N GLN A 225 3.69 -5.39 -7.30
CA GLN A 225 4.94 -4.90 -7.87
C GLN A 225 4.66 -4.10 -9.14
N PRO A 226 5.23 -2.91 -9.32
CA PRO A 226 5.10 -2.19 -10.57
C PRO A 226 5.82 -2.99 -11.67
N LYS A 227 5.13 -3.22 -12.79
CA LYS A 227 5.73 -3.83 -13.97
C LYS A 227 6.63 -2.79 -14.61
N GLN A 228 7.94 -3.01 -14.57
CA GLN A 228 8.89 -2.16 -15.28
C GLN A 228 8.63 -2.33 -16.78
N SER A 229 8.25 -1.23 -17.44
CA SER A 229 8.09 -1.16 -18.90
C SER A 229 9.44 -1.11 -19.60
#